data_AF-A0A6G0J1V0-F1
#
_entry.id   AF-A0A6G0J1V0-F1
#
_cell.length_a   1.000
_cell.length_b   1.000
_cell.length_c   1.000
_cell.angle_alpha   90.00
_cell.angle_beta   90.00
_cell.angle_gamma   90.00
#
_symmetry.space_group_name_H-M   'P 1'
#
loop_
_entity.id
_entity.type
_entity.pdbx_description
1 polymer ?
#
loop_
_entity_poly.entity_id
_entity_poly.type
_entity_poly.pdbx_seq_one_letter_code
_entity_poly.pdbx_strand_id
1 'polypeptide(L)'
;MQLTRDYDEVILVFDTYRADSLKNATRNKRRQGKSSIQYQVRDDTNIKHIPLSRFLSHDKTKSDLTEYLANKTLEYNKRSSKLIVTSASGITRSNKDLVYQENNHEEADTLLIHQAVLDSQRNPHDAQLVFFSPDTDVLVLVTANYDIMLKNTSISMASGVVQIEPLWRALGKERAKALPAFHAFTGADNTGRFSRIGKATWLQVFLNADEHIVKALQMLLDEAHVTEGMVSTLEHFTCAAYSPKGINIKAIPQLGWHLFCKHRAESDKLPPTLGALKQHILRVHVQTRVWAQAAITLQDPQLDPLQNGYFKDSDGMLKPVTTEVLPAPKAILELVLCKYESDCSSGRCSCRAKDLACTDMCQCSSQCQNNDDSQAMIYESDDDDDDDDDDDDDDV
;
A
#
# COMPACT_ATOMS: atom_id res chain seq x y z
N MET A 1 11.67 26.57 -19.34
CA MET A 1 11.21 27.28 -18.13
C MET A 1 9.86 28.01 -18.35
N GLN A 2 8.94 27.41 -19.14
CA GLN A 2 7.65 28.03 -19.47
C GLN A 2 6.58 27.72 -18.40
N LEU A 3 6.70 26.57 -17.74
CA LEU A 3 5.76 26.07 -16.71
C LEU A 3 5.72 26.93 -15.44
N THR A 4 6.85 27.50 -15.03
CA THR A 4 7.00 28.23 -13.76
C THR A 4 7.06 29.74 -13.94
N ARG A 5 6.74 30.24 -15.14
CA ARG A 5 6.96 31.64 -15.51
C ARG A 5 6.09 32.61 -14.72
N ASP A 6 4.88 32.20 -14.36
CA ASP A 6 3.87 33.09 -13.77
C ASP A 6 3.80 32.99 -12.24
N TYR A 7 4.72 32.25 -11.61
CA TYR A 7 4.79 32.08 -10.16
C TYR A 7 5.97 32.83 -9.54
N ASP A 8 5.74 33.50 -8.41
CA ASP A 8 6.79 34.21 -7.66
C ASP A 8 7.69 33.26 -6.86
N GLU A 9 7.14 32.11 -6.47
CA GLU A 9 7.80 31.05 -5.73
C GLU A 9 7.69 29.69 -6.46
N VAL A 10 8.78 28.91 -6.43
CA VAL A 10 8.82 27.54 -6.96
C VAL A 10 9.48 26.63 -5.94
N ILE A 11 8.77 25.59 -5.51
CA ILE A 11 9.28 24.56 -4.61
C ILE A 11 9.48 23.27 -5.39
N LEU A 12 10.71 22.77 -5.42
CA LEU A 12 11.09 21.51 -6.04
C LEU A 12 11.43 20.49 -4.96
N VAL A 13 10.69 19.39 -4.90
CA VAL A 13 10.91 18.34 -3.91
C VAL A 13 11.31 17.03 -4.57
N PHE A 14 12.09 16.24 -3.86
CA PHE A 14 12.58 14.95 -4.33
C PHE A 14 12.39 13.87 -3.26
N ASP A 15 12.25 12.62 -3.72
CA ASP A 15 12.35 11.44 -2.85
C ASP A 15 13.70 11.41 -2.11
N THR A 16 13.66 10.89 -0.88
CA THR A 16 14.84 10.49 -0.12
C THR A 16 15.02 8.98 -0.24
N TYR A 17 16.21 8.54 -0.64
CA TYR A 17 16.50 7.11 -0.87
C TYR A 17 17.23 6.51 0.34
N ARG A 18 16.48 5.82 1.22
CA ARG A 18 17.01 5.13 2.41
C ARG A 18 17.24 3.63 2.13
N ALA A 19 18.24 3.05 2.78
CA ALA A 19 18.58 1.64 2.63
C ALA A 19 17.58 0.71 3.36
N ASP A 20 17.14 1.07 4.57
CA ASP A 20 16.31 0.22 5.41
C ASP A 20 14.85 0.71 5.48
N SER A 21 14.14 0.70 4.34
CA SER A 21 12.72 1.10 4.28
C SER A 21 11.84 0.10 3.53
N LEU A 22 10.54 0.10 3.86
CA LEU A 22 9.48 -0.61 3.12
C LEU A 22 9.51 -0.30 1.61
N LYS A 23 9.85 0.94 1.27
CA LYS A 23 10.00 1.39 -0.11
C LYS A 23 11.18 0.71 -0.78
N ASN A 24 12.29 0.50 -0.09
CA ASN A 24 13.41 -0.27 -0.67
C ASN A 24 12.98 -1.68 -1.06
N ALA A 25 12.25 -2.38 -0.18
CA ALA A 25 11.70 -3.72 -0.49
C ALA A 25 10.78 -3.69 -1.74
N THR A 26 9.92 -2.67 -1.84
CA THR A 26 9.03 -2.48 -3.02
C THR A 26 9.82 -2.16 -4.30
N ARG A 27 10.86 -1.32 -4.21
CA ARG A 27 11.75 -0.97 -5.33
C ARG A 27 12.51 -2.19 -5.83
N ASN A 28 13.01 -3.03 -4.94
CA ASN A 28 13.66 -4.29 -5.30
C ASN A 28 12.72 -5.27 -6.01
N LYS A 29 11.45 -5.35 -5.59
CA LYS A 29 10.43 -6.13 -6.31
C LYS A 29 10.23 -5.63 -7.76
N ARG A 30 10.22 -4.31 -7.97
CA ARG A 30 10.12 -3.69 -9.32
C ARG A 30 11.34 -3.97 -10.20
N ARG A 31 12.52 -4.25 -9.62
CA ARG A 31 13.77 -4.54 -10.37
C ARG A 31 13.77 -5.94 -11.03
N GLN A 32 12.88 -6.85 -10.62
CA GLN A 32 12.76 -8.21 -11.19
C GLN A 32 14.12 -8.95 -11.29
N GLY A 33 15.00 -8.78 -10.31
CA GLY A 33 16.31 -9.47 -10.28
C GLY A 33 17.36 -8.98 -11.29
N LYS A 34 17.14 -7.85 -11.98
CA LYS A 34 18.17 -7.26 -12.86
C LYS A 34 19.29 -6.62 -12.04
N SER A 35 20.54 -6.81 -12.45
CA SER A 35 21.69 -6.14 -11.84
C SER A 35 21.54 -4.62 -11.94
N SER A 36 21.62 -3.94 -10.80
CA SER A 36 21.62 -2.49 -10.73
C SER A 36 23.03 -1.98 -11.04
N ILE A 37 23.11 -0.88 -11.80
CA ILE A 37 24.39 -0.25 -12.13
C ILE A 37 24.40 1.11 -11.44
N GLN A 38 25.37 1.31 -10.56
CA GLN A 38 25.62 2.61 -9.98
C GLN A 38 26.39 3.47 -10.98
N TYR A 39 25.77 4.56 -11.39
CA TYR A 39 26.42 5.66 -12.12
C TYR A 39 26.81 6.76 -11.15
N GLN A 40 27.92 7.42 -11.46
CA GLN A 40 28.35 8.65 -10.80
C GLN A 40 27.68 9.85 -11.49
N VAL A 41 27.12 10.78 -10.71
CA VAL A 41 26.45 11.98 -11.22
C VAL A 41 27.35 13.21 -11.04
N ARG A 42 27.66 13.89 -12.14
CA ARG A 42 28.53 15.07 -12.28
C ARG A 42 28.11 15.92 -13.48
N ASP A 43 28.62 17.14 -13.57
CA ASP A 43 28.38 18.08 -14.69
C ASP A 43 28.69 17.48 -16.07
N ASP A 44 29.68 16.59 -16.15
CA ASP A 44 30.16 15.94 -17.38
C ASP A 44 29.59 14.53 -17.61
N THR A 45 28.61 14.10 -16.80
CA THR A 45 28.01 12.76 -16.93
C THR A 45 27.21 12.63 -18.21
N ASN A 46 27.75 11.90 -19.20
CA ASN A 46 27.06 11.67 -20.47
C ASN A 46 26.03 10.53 -20.37
N ILE A 47 24.75 10.90 -20.26
CA ILE A 47 23.63 9.95 -20.23
C ILE A 47 22.91 9.80 -21.58
N LYS A 48 23.39 10.43 -22.66
CA LYS A 48 22.66 10.54 -23.94
C LYS A 48 22.25 9.18 -24.53
N HIS A 49 23.09 8.16 -24.33
CA HIS A 49 22.87 6.81 -24.88
C HIS A 49 22.50 5.78 -23.80
N ILE A 50 22.16 6.25 -22.60
CA ILE A 50 21.80 5.39 -21.48
C ILE A 50 20.27 5.46 -21.31
N PRO A 51 19.55 4.34 -21.45
CA PRO A 51 18.11 4.31 -21.16
C PRO A 51 17.85 4.76 -19.72
N LEU A 52 16.85 5.63 -19.51
CA LEU A 52 16.56 6.18 -18.18
C LEU A 52 16.26 5.09 -17.14
N SER A 53 15.58 4.02 -17.55
CA SER A 53 15.31 2.84 -16.69
C SER A 53 16.58 2.14 -16.20
N ARG A 54 17.66 2.18 -16.99
CA ARG A 54 18.97 1.63 -16.62
C ARG A 54 19.73 2.62 -15.74
N PHE A 55 19.72 3.91 -16.10
CA PHE A 55 20.39 4.95 -15.32
C PHE A 55 19.82 5.05 -13.89
N LEU A 56 18.50 5.04 -13.77
CA LEU A 56 17.78 5.05 -12.49
C LEU A 56 17.61 3.65 -11.90
N SER A 57 18.46 2.69 -12.25
CA SER A 57 18.34 1.32 -11.72
C SER A 57 18.85 1.20 -10.29
N HIS A 58 19.80 2.03 -9.85
CA HIS A 58 20.45 1.95 -8.54
C HIS A 58 20.04 3.11 -7.61
N ASP A 59 19.73 2.83 -6.34
CA ASP A 59 19.20 3.86 -5.42
C ASP A 59 20.23 4.96 -5.11
N LYS A 60 21.51 4.61 -4.98
CA LYS A 60 22.57 5.60 -4.84
C LYS A 60 22.63 6.58 -6.03
N THR A 61 22.50 6.09 -7.26
CA THR A 61 22.47 6.98 -8.45
C THR A 61 21.26 7.89 -8.43
N LYS A 62 20.10 7.40 -7.99
CA LYS A 62 18.91 8.26 -7.84
C LYS A 62 19.13 9.33 -6.77
N SER A 63 19.70 8.95 -5.62
CA SER A 63 20.03 9.87 -4.54
C SER A 63 21.01 10.95 -4.99
N ASP A 64 22.09 10.55 -5.66
CA ASP A 64 23.10 11.49 -6.17
C ASP A 64 22.50 12.42 -7.24
N LEU A 65 21.58 11.90 -8.06
CA LEU A 65 20.88 12.69 -9.06
C LEU A 65 19.93 13.73 -8.44
N THR A 66 19.12 13.35 -7.45
CA THR A 66 18.18 14.29 -6.84
C THR A 66 18.90 15.40 -6.08
N GLU A 67 19.98 15.07 -5.37
CA GLU A 67 20.85 16.06 -4.72
C GLU A 67 21.54 16.97 -5.73
N TYR A 68 22.09 16.41 -6.81
CA TYR A 68 22.69 17.17 -7.90
C TYR A 68 21.69 18.16 -8.52
N LEU A 69 20.48 17.69 -8.84
CA LEU A 69 19.44 18.52 -9.46
C LEU A 69 18.95 19.63 -8.51
N ALA A 70 18.80 19.34 -7.21
CA ALA A 70 18.46 20.35 -6.21
C ALA A 70 19.52 21.47 -6.17
N ASN A 71 20.80 21.10 -6.04
CA ASN A 71 21.90 22.05 -5.98
C ASN A 71 22.02 22.88 -7.27
N LYS A 72 21.99 22.23 -8.45
CA LYS A 72 22.07 22.93 -9.74
C LYS A 72 20.88 23.85 -9.99
N THR A 73 19.70 23.49 -9.51
CA THR A 73 18.52 24.35 -9.62
C THR A 73 18.72 25.65 -8.83
N LEU A 74 19.29 25.58 -7.62
CA LEU A 74 19.62 26.76 -6.84
C LEU A 74 20.74 27.59 -7.47
N GLU A 75 21.83 26.94 -7.92
CA GLU A 75 22.94 27.61 -8.60
C GLU A 75 22.48 28.39 -9.84
N TYR A 76 21.68 27.75 -10.70
CA TYR A 76 21.13 28.36 -11.91
C TYR A 76 20.24 29.57 -11.60
N ASN A 77 19.52 29.54 -10.47
CA ASN A 77 18.59 30.59 -10.05
C ASN A 77 19.15 31.52 -8.97
N LYS A 78 20.47 31.54 -8.75
CA LYS A 78 21.11 32.33 -7.67
C LYS A 78 20.81 33.84 -7.76
N ARG A 79 20.62 34.36 -8.97
CA ARG A 79 20.29 35.78 -9.23
C ARG A 79 18.82 35.99 -9.64
N SER A 80 17.99 34.95 -9.54
CA SER A 80 16.57 35.06 -9.88
C SER A 80 15.86 35.95 -8.88
N SER A 81 14.92 36.78 -9.35
CA SER A 81 14.01 37.52 -8.48
C SER A 81 13.01 36.59 -7.78
N LYS A 82 12.72 35.44 -8.39
CA LYS A 82 11.83 34.40 -7.85
C LYS A 82 12.47 33.72 -6.64
N LEU A 83 11.64 33.35 -5.67
CA LEU A 83 12.05 32.44 -4.62
C LEU A 83 12.05 31.01 -5.16
N ILE A 84 13.21 30.35 -5.12
CA ILE A 84 13.37 28.97 -5.52
C ILE A 84 13.77 28.18 -4.28
N VAL A 85 12.95 27.19 -3.92
CA VAL A 85 13.18 26.28 -2.81
C VAL A 85 13.40 24.88 -3.38
N THR A 86 14.38 24.16 -2.84
CA THR A 86 14.63 22.76 -3.18
C THR A 86 14.71 21.93 -1.91
N SER A 87 14.06 20.77 -1.88
CA SER A 87 14.16 19.82 -0.77
C SER A 87 14.57 18.45 -1.29
N ALA A 88 15.73 17.97 -0.86
CA ALA A 88 16.30 16.68 -1.23
C ALA A 88 17.11 16.11 -0.06
N SER A 89 17.05 14.78 0.12
CA SER A 89 17.81 14.07 1.16
C SER A 89 17.59 14.64 2.57
N GLY A 90 16.35 15.04 2.89
CA GLY A 90 15.99 15.64 4.18
C GLY A 90 16.41 17.10 4.39
N ILE A 91 17.09 17.71 3.42
CA ILE A 91 17.60 19.08 3.51
C ILE A 91 16.79 19.98 2.58
N THR A 92 16.20 21.04 3.16
CA THR A 92 15.50 22.08 2.41
C THR A 92 16.36 23.35 2.35
N ARG A 93 16.51 23.92 1.15
CA ARG A 93 17.33 25.11 0.90
C ARG A 93 16.59 26.05 -0.05
N SER A 94 17.01 27.32 -0.08
CA SER A 94 16.51 28.27 -1.06
C SER A 94 17.62 29.14 -1.66
N ASN A 95 17.30 29.83 -2.76
CA ASN A 95 18.20 30.80 -3.39
C ASN A 95 18.20 32.17 -2.69
N LYS A 96 17.43 32.32 -1.61
CA LYS A 96 17.37 33.51 -0.75
C LYS A 96 17.75 33.14 0.69
N ASP A 97 17.93 34.14 1.55
CA ASP A 97 18.30 33.96 2.96
C ASP A 97 17.11 33.51 3.82
N LEU A 98 16.58 32.32 3.54
CA LEU A 98 15.54 31.65 4.32
C LEU A 98 16.10 30.40 4.99
N VAL A 99 15.76 30.24 6.27
CA VAL A 99 16.17 29.09 7.07
C VAL A 99 15.01 28.09 7.13
N TYR A 100 15.32 26.83 6.85
CA TYR A 100 14.37 25.73 6.94
C TYR A 100 14.88 24.70 7.93
N GLN A 101 13.96 24.07 8.66
CA GLN A 101 14.28 22.91 9.47
C GLN A 101 14.56 21.71 8.56
N GLU A 102 15.50 20.85 8.98
CA GLU A 102 15.68 19.54 8.37
C GLU A 102 14.43 18.69 8.57
N ASN A 103 14.12 17.86 7.58
CA ASN A 103 12.94 17.02 7.59
C ASN A 103 13.34 15.56 7.36
N ASN A 104 12.46 14.64 7.76
CA ASN A 104 12.71 13.21 7.61
C ASN A 104 11.72 12.52 6.66
N HIS A 105 11.09 13.26 5.75
CA HIS A 105 10.22 12.68 4.73
C HIS A 105 11.00 11.79 3.77
N GLU A 106 10.48 10.58 3.55
CA GLU A 106 11.05 9.65 2.57
C GLU A 106 10.48 9.88 1.17
N GLU A 107 9.17 10.13 1.06
CA GLU A 107 8.45 10.29 -0.20
C GLU A 107 8.26 11.75 -0.58
N ALA A 108 8.45 12.07 -1.86
CA ALA A 108 8.10 13.38 -2.40
C ALA A 108 6.62 13.73 -2.18
N ASP A 109 5.72 12.73 -2.21
CA ASP A 109 4.27 12.95 -2.08
C ASP A 109 3.91 13.60 -0.74
N THR A 110 4.45 13.08 0.37
CA THR A 110 4.25 13.68 1.70
C THR A 110 5.03 14.97 1.89
N LEU A 111 6.23 15.06 1.32
CA LEU A 111 7.05 16.27 1.39
C LEU A 111 6.41 17.46 0.65
N LEU A 112 5.70 17.21 -0.46
CA LEU A 112 4.89 18.22 -1.15
C LEU A 112 3.85 18.84 -0.21
N ILE A 113 3.15 18.01 0.56
CA ILE A 113 2.13 18.45 1.52
C ILE A 113 2.76 19.28 2.63
N HIS A 114 3.85 18.80 3.22
CA HIS A 114 4.58 19.53 4.25
C HIS A 114 5.02 20.91 3.77
N GLN A 115 5.66 20.98 2.60
CA GLN A 115 6.11 22.26 2.04
C GLN A 115 4.93 23.19 1.75
N ALA A 116 3.83 22.67 1.18
CA ALA A 116 2.62 23.45 0.92
C ALA A 116 1.98 24.03 2.18
N VAL A 117 1.98 23.30 3.29
CA VAL A 117 1.48 23.79 4.59
C VAL A 117 2.37 24.90 5.12
N LEU A 118 3.70 24.74 5.08
CA LEU A 118 4.63 25.80 5.48
C LEU A 118 4.47 27.05 4.61
N ASP A 119 4.33 26.88 3.30
CA ASP A 119 4.13 27.99 2.37
C ASP A 119 2.81 28.70 2.61
N SER A 120 1.76 27.95 2.97
CA SER A 120 0.46 28.50 3.31
C SER A 120 0.48 29.38 4.57
N GLN A 121 1.43 29.14 5.48
CA GLN A 121 1.62 29.95 6.68
C GLN A 121 2.43 31.22 6.41
N ARG A 122 3.30 31.18 5.40
CA ARG A 122 4.26 32.25 5.10
C ARG A 122 3.73 33.24 4.07
N ASN A 123 2.79 32.81 3.23
CA ASN A 123 2.22 33.61 2.14
C ASN A 123 0.84 34.20 2.50
N PRO A 124 0.41 35.29 1.84
CA PRO A 124 -0.93 35.87 2.00
C PRO A 124 -2.05 34.88 1.71
N HIS A 125 -3.21 35.04 2.36
CA HIS A 125 -4.34 34.11 2.23
C HIS A 125 -4.96 34.02 0.82
N ASP A 126 -4.78 35.06 -0.01
CA ASP A 126 -5.23 35.14 -1.39
C ASP A 126 -4.21 34.60 -2.40
N ALA A 127 -3.02 34.20 -1.94
CA ALA A 127 -2.00 33.58 -2.77
C ALA A 127 -2.50 32.28 -3.41
N GLN A 128 -2.06 32.03 -4.64
CA GLN A 128 -2.36 30.81 -5.38
C GLN A 128 -1.32 29.73 -5.06
N LEU A 129 -1.79 28.53 -4.73
CA LEU A 129 -0.97 27.34 -4.56
C LEU A 129 -1.28 26.32 -5.67
N VAL A 130 -0.26 25.90 -6.41
CA VAL A 130 -0.41 24.95 -7.51
C VAL A 130 0.56 23.79 -7.36
N PHE A 131 0.01 22.59 -7.17
CA PHE A 131 0.76 21.35 -7.17
C PHE A 131 1.00 20.90 -8.61
N PHE A 132 2.22 20.46 -8.92
CA PHE A 132 2.55 19.82 -10.20
C PHE A 132 2.95 18.38 -9.93
N SER A 133 1.97 17.48 -10.02
CA SER A 133 2.21 16.04 -9.90
C SER A 133 1.23 15.26 -10.76
N PRO A 134 1.71 14.28 -11.56
CA PRO A 134 0.82 13.32 -12.22
C PRO A 134 0.29 12.26 -11.26
N ASP A 135 0.81 12.18 -10.03
CA ASP A 135 0.48 11.14 -9.08
C ASP A 135 -0.88 11.38 -8.39
N THR A 136 -1.69 10.34 -8.34
CA THR A 136 -3.00 10.37 -7.68
C THR A 136 -2.86 10.42 -6.16
N ASP A 137 -1.76 9.88 -5.61
CA ASP A 137 -1.50 9.91 -4.17
C ASP A 137 -1.39 11.38 -3.70
N VAL A 138 -0.78 12.26 -4.49
CA VAL A 138 -0.72 13.71 -4.20
C VAL A 138 -2.12 14.34 -4.23
N LEU A 139 -2.95 14.06 -5.23
CA LEU A 139 -4.33 14.59 -5.26
C LEU A 139 -5.11 14.20 -3.99
N VAL A 140 -4.99 12.94 -3.56
CA VAL A 140 -5.64 12.42 -2.36
C VAL A 140 -5.14 13.16 -1.12
N LEU A 141 -3.82 13.32 -0.97
CA LEU A 141 -3.22 13.98 0.19
C LEU A 141 -3.52 15.49 0.23
N VAL A 142 -3.47 16.18 -0.91
CA VAL A 142 -3.83 17.61 -0.99
C VAL A 142 -5.29 17.81 -0.63
N THR A 143 -6.18 16.92 -1.10
CA THR A 143 -7.60 16.97 -0.71
C THR A 143 -7.77 16.73 0.78
N ALA A 144 -7.06 15.79 1.38
CA ALA A 144 -7.16 15.48 2.81
C ALA A 144 -6.67 16.61 3.72
N ASN A 145 -5.68 17.40 3.28
CA ASN A 145 -5.05 18.47 4.05
C ASN A 145 -5.49 19.89 3.62
N TYR A 146 -6.53 20.00 2.79
CA TYR A 146 -6.96 21.29 2.22
C TYR A 146 -7.40 22.32 3.29
N ASP A 147 -7.87 21.87 4.45
CA ASP A 147 -8.30 22.74 5.54
C ASP A 147 -7.15 23.53 6.17
N ILE A 148 -5.94 22.98 6.18
CA ILE A 148 -4.71 23.60 6.71
C ILE A 148 -3.83 24.27 5.63
N MET A 149 -4.31 24.34 4.38
CA MET A 149 -3.61 24.99 3.25
C MET A 149 -4.32 26.27 2.79
N LEU A 150 -3.66 27.01 1.89
CA LEU A 150 -4.26 28.10 1.11
C LEU A 150 -5.53 27.63 0.39
N LYS A 151 -6.51 28.51 0.27
CA LYS A 151 -7.82 28.14 -0.30
C LYS A 151 -7.84 28.19 -1.83
N ASN A 152 -7.03 29.04 -2.44
CA ASN A 152 -6.79 29.02 -3.88
C ASN A 152 -5.77 27.93 -4.25
N THR A 153 -6.12 26.67 -3.97
CA THR A 153 -5.27 25.50 -4.21
C THR A 153 -5.78 24.65 -5.37
N SER A 154 -4.87 24.33 -6.29
CA SER A 154 -5.12 23.45 -7.41
C SER A 154 -3.98 22.46 -7.64
N ILE A 155 -4.26 21.39 -8.38
CA ILE A 155 -3.25 20.43 -8.83
C ILE A 155 -3.30 20.29 -10.34
N SER A 156 -2.16 20.44 -10.99
CA SER A 156 -1.95 20.20 -12.41
C SER A 156 -1.51 18.76 -12.63
N MET A 157 -2.40 17.96 -13.23
CA MET A 157 -2.17 16.57 -13.58
C MET A 157 -2.11 16.40 -15.12
N ALA A 158 -1.75 15.20 -15.59
CA ALA A 158 -1.74 14.89 -17.02
C ALA A 158 -3.13 15.08 -17.69
N SER A 159 -4.21 14.88 -16.93
CA SER A 159 -5.59 15.07 -17.38
C SER A 159 -6.08 16.52 -17.36
N GLY A 160 -5.27 17.46 -16.87
CA GLY A 160 -5.62 18.87 -16.70
C GLY A 160 -5.50 19.35 -15.26
N VAL A 161 -5.95 20.59 -15.04
CA VAL A 161 -5.91 21.24 -13.72
C VAL A 161 -7.20 20.95 -12.96
N VAL A 162 -7.04 20.53 -11.70
CA VAL A 162 -8.12 20.23 -10.77
C VAL A 162 -8.10 21.24 -9.63
N GLN A 163 -9.21 21.94 -9.43
CA GLN A 163 -9.41 22.78 -8.25
C GLN A 163 -9.77 21.90 -7.05
N ILE A 164 -9.13 22.13 -5.90
CA ILE A 164 -9.30 21.25 -4.73
C ILE A 164 -10.55 21.61 -3.93
N GLU A 165 -10.88 22.89 -3.83
CA GLU A 165 -12.03 23.36 -3.03
C GLU A 165 -13.36 22.66 -3.37
N PRO A 166 -13.77 22.51 -4.65
CA PRO A 166 -15.02 21.85 -4.97
C PRO A 166 -15.05 20.38 -4.57
N LEU A 167 -13.91 19.68 -4.71
CA LEU A 167 -13.77 18.28 -4.29
C LEU A 167 -13.89 18.14 -2.78
N TRP A 168 -13.15 18.97 -2.04
CA TRP A 168 -13.18 18.96 -0.59
C TRP A 168 -14.58 19.30 -0.05
N ARG A 169 -15.25 20.30 -0.63
CA ARG A 169 -16.64 20.66 -0.27
C ARG A 169 -17.63 19.53 -0.54
N ALA A 170 -17.49 18.84 -1.67
CA ALA A 170 -18.37 17.72 -2.03
C ALA A 170 -18.19 16.51 -1.12
N LEU A 171 -16.95 16.23 -0.67
CA LEU A 171 -16.66 15.15 0.28
C LEU A 171 -17.09 15.52 1.71
N GLY A 172 -16.91 16.77 2.10
CA GLY A 172 -16.99 17.22 3.48
C GLY A 172 -15.75 16.82 4.30
N LYS A 173 -15.56 17.49 5.43
CA LYS A 173 -14.36 17.36 6.27
C LYS A 173 -14.03 15.92 6.66
N GLU A 174 -15.02 15.17 7.13
CA GLU A 174 -14.80 13.82 7.66
C GLU A 174 -14.34 12.82 6.58
N ARG A 175 -14.97 12.85 5.40
CA ARG A 175 -14.57 11.97 4.28
C ARG A 175 -13.28 12.44 3.62
N ALA A 176 -13.03 13.75 3.55
CA ALA A 176 -11.74 14.27 3.09
C ALA A 176 -10.59 13.76 3.99
N LYS A 177 -10.76 13.81 5.32
CA LYS A 177 -9.78 13.25 6.26
C LYS A 177 -9.61 11.73 6.09
N ALA A 178 -10.68 10.99 5.83
CA ALA A 178 -10.63 9.54 5.61
C ALA A 178 -10.08 9.13 4.21
N LEU A 179 -9.96 10.08 3.28
CA LEU A 179 -9.64 9.80 1.88
C LEU A 179 -8.30 9.07 1.66
N PRO A 180 -7.20 9.39 2.38
CA PRO A 180 -5.95 8.64 2.27
C PRO A 180 -6.12 7.17 2.67
N ALA A 181 -6.84 6.90 3.77
CA ALA A 181 -7.12 5.53 4.18
C ALA A 181 -8.04 4.79 3.22
N PHE A 182 -9.07 5.45 2.70
CA PHE A 182 -9.90 4.87 1.64
C PHE A 182 -9.07 4.53 0.39
N HIS A 183 -8.20 5.43 -0.05
CA HIS A 183 -7.39 5.23 -1.25
C HIS A 183 -6.40 4.08 -1.06
N ALA A 184 -5.69 4.03 0.07
CA ALA A 184 -4.83 2.92 0.45
C ALA A 184 -5.63 1.60 0.56
N PHE A 185 -6.78 1.61 1.23
CA PHE A 185 -7.62 0.42 1.40
C PHE A 185 -8.04 -0.18 0.07
N THR A 186 -8.46 0.65 -0.89
CA THR A 186 -9.03 0.19 -2.17
C THR A 186 -7.97 -0.09 -3.25
N GLY A 187 -6.70 0.02 -2.88
CA GLY A 187 -5.54 -0.25 -3.73
C GLY A 187 -4.77 1.02 -4.03
N ALA A 188 -3.66 1.17 -3.32
CA ALA A 188 -2.54 2.03 -3.66
C ALA A 188 -1.35 1.16 -4.11
N ASP A 189 -0.19 1.78 -4.32
CA ASP A 189 1.01 1.13 -4.86
C ASP A 189 1.49 -0.09 -4.05
N ASN A 190 1.19 -0.15 -2.75
CA ASN A 190 1.72 -1.14 -1.83
C ASN A 190 0.67 -2.01 -1.10
N THR A 191 -0.61 -1.66 -1.14
CA THR A 191 -1.65 -2.35 -0.37
C THR A 191 -2.36 -3.46 -1.14
N GLY A 192 -2.22 -3.53 -2.47
CA GLY A 192 -2.90 -4.52 -3.30
C GLY A 192 -4.37 -4.15 -3.57
N ARG A 193 -4.99 -4.80 -4.56
CA ARG A 193 -6.35 -4.47 -5.02
C ARG A 193 -7.34 -5.59 -4.70
N PHE A 194 -8.59 -5.21 -4.46
CA PHE A 194 -9.70 -6.15 -4.37
C PHE A 194 -10.06 -6.71 -5.75
N SER A 195 -10.20 -8.03 -5.84
CA SER A 195 -10.51 -8.69 -7.11
C SER A 195 -11.87 -8.23 -7.65
N ARG A 196 -11.93 -7.90 -8.94
CA ARG A 196 -13.13 -7.50 -9.69
C ARG A 196 -13.87 -6.23 -9.22
N ILE A 197 -13.38 -5.53 -8.19
CA ILE A 197 -13.96 -4.26 -7.75
C ILE A 197 -13.08 -3.09 -8.19
N GLY A 198 -13.64 -2.19 -8.99
CA GLY A 198 -12.96 -0.97 -9.46
C GLY A 198 -13.10 0.22 -8.51
N LYS A 199 -12.22 1.22 -8.64
CA LYS A 199 -12.24 2.46 -7.84
C LYS A 199 -13.58 3.23 -7.94
N ALA A 200 -14.26 3.18 -9.08
CA ALA A 200 -15.57 3.81 -9.25
C ALA A 200 -16.63 3.17 -8.33
N THR A 201 -16.68 1.84 -8.25
CA THR A 201 -17.57 1.12 -7.33
C THR A 201 -17.22 1.44 -5.89
N TRP A 202 -15.93 1.37 -5.54
CA TRP A 202 -15.46 1.71 -4.20
C TRP A 202 -15.82 3.13 -3.79
N LEU A 203 -15.68 4.11 -4.69
CA LEU A 203 -16.04 5.49 -4.41
C LEU A 203 -17.54 5.64 -4.15
N GLN A 204 -18.39 4.95 -4.93
CA GLN A 204 -19.84 4.94 -4.67
C GLN A 204 -20.16 4.33 -3.29
N VAL A 205 -19.52 3.23 -2.92
CA VAL A 205 -19.71 2.62 -1.60
C VAL A 205 -19.25 3.57 -0.49
N PHE A 206 -18.10 4.23 -0.66
CA PHE A 206 -17.55 5.19 0.31
C PHE A 206 -18.42 6.45 0.49
N LEU A 207 -18.94 7.01 -0.61
CA LEU A 207 -19.82 8.18 -0.55
C LEU A 207 -21.15 7.87 0.16
N ASN A 208 -21.64 6.63 0.06
CA ASN A 208 -22.85 6.15 0.74
C ASN A 208 -22.58 5.49 2.10
N ALA A 209 -21.32 5.39 2.52
CA ALA A 209 -20.95 4.74 3.76
C ALA A 209 -21.44 5.57 4.97
N ASP A 210 -21.82 4.87 6.03
CA ASP A 210 -22.20 5.49 7.31
C ASP A 210 -20.99 6.08 8.04
N GLU A 211 -21.26 6.82 9.11
CA GLU A 211 -20.25 7.48 9.92
C GLU A 211 -19.27 6.50 10.57
N HIS A 212 -19.71 5.29 10.94
CA HIS A 212 -18.84 4.29 11.57
C HIS A 212 -17.76 3.81 10.61
N ILE A 213 -18.10 3.58 9.34
CA ILE A 213 -17.13 3.20 8.31
C ILE A 213 -16.13 4.34 8.06
N VAL A 214 -16.61 5.58 7.92
CA VAL A 214 -15.74 6.75 7.73
C VAL A 214 -14.80 6.89 8.93
N LYS A 215 -15.31 6.70 10.15
CA LYS A 215 -14.51 6.76 11.37
C LYS A 215 -13.47 5.64 11.46
N ALA A 216 -13.83 4.41 11.10
CA ALA A 216 -12.88 3.29 11.07
C ALA A 216 -11.74 3.53 10.07
N LEU A 217 -12.04 4.12 8.91
CA LEU A 217 -11.01 4.56 7.97
C LEU A 217 -10.12 5.65 8.57
N GLN A 218 -10.69 6.64 9.26
CA GLN A 218 -9.90 7.67 9.95
C GLN A 218 -9.00 7.09 11.05
N MET A 219 -9.51 6.11 11.80
CA MET A 219 -8.73 5.45 12.86
C MET A 219 -7.47 4.76 12.32
N LEU A 220 -7.47 4.31 11.06
CA LEU A 220 -6.24 3.79 10.43
C LEU A 220 -5.15 4.85 10.27
N LEU A 221 -5.48 6.15 10.29
CA LEU A 221 -4.50 7.25 10.25
C LEU A 221 -3.95 7.59 11.65
N ASP A 222 -4.79 7.48 12.68
CA ASP A 222 -4.52 8.08 13.99
C ASP A 222 -4.12 7.03 15.05
N GLU A 223 -4.73 5.84 15.03
CA GLU A 223 -4.55 4.81 16.06
C GLU A 223 -3.18 4.13 16.00
N ALA A 224 -2.66 3.70 17.15
CA ALA A 224 -1.37 3.01 17.23
C ALA A 224 -1.43 1.55 16.74
N HIS A 225 -2.63 0.95 16.73
CA HIS A 225 -2.84 -0.44 16.37
C HIS A 225 -4.20 -0.62 15.70
N VAL A 226 -4.30 -1.63 14.82
CA VAL A 226 -5.58 -2.07 14.27
C VAL A 226 -6.34 -2.87 15.32
N THR A 227 -7.56 -2.44 15.63
CA THR A 227 -8.44 -3.12 16.60
C THR A 227 -9.42 -4.06 15.90
N GLU A 228 -9.94 -5.06 16.63
CA GLU A 228 -10.99 -5.95 16.09
C GLU A 228 -12.27 -5.18 15.69
N GLY A 229 -12.60 -4.09 16.40
CA GLY A 229 -13.70 -3.21 16.02
C GLY A 229 -13.50 -2.52 14.66
N MET A 230 -12.27 -2.09 14.37
CA MET A 230 -11.92 -1.57 13.04
C MET A 230 -12.04 -2.65 11.98
N VAL A 231 -11.55 -3.87 12.26
CA VAL A 231 -11.65 -5.00 11.32
C VAL A 231 -13.10 -5.32 11.01
N SER A 232 -13.96 -5.48 12.03
CA SER A 232 -15.38 -5.76 11.84
C SER A 232 -16.08 -4.66 11.04
N THR A 233 -15.77 -3.39 11.30
CA THR A 233 -16.35 -2.27 10.54
C THR A 233 -15.88 -2.26 9.08
N LEU A 234 -14.61 -2.56 8.82
CA LEU A 234 -14.06 -2.61 7.46
C LEU A 234 -14.45 -3.91 6.72
N GLU A 235 -14.79 -4.98 7.43
CA GLU A 235 -15.46 -6.16 6.89
C GLU A 235 -16.84 -5.79 6.34
N HIS A 236 -17.62 -5.02 7.11
CA HIS A 236 -18.91 -4.52 6.65
C HIS A 236 -18.77 -3.66 5.39
N PHE A 237 -17.78 -2.77 5.36
CA PHE A 237 -17.46 -1.94 4.20
C PHE A 237 -17.07 -2.79 2.98
N THR A 238 -16.28 -3.84 3.19
CA THR A 238 -15.89 -4.79 2.14
C THR A 238 -17.11 -5.53 1.60
N CYS A 239 -17.99 -6.02 2.49
CA CYS A 239 -19.19 -6.71 2.07
C CYS A 239 -20.10 -5.82 1.22
N ALA A 240 -20.23 -4.53 1.55
CA ALA A 240 -21.02 -3.58 0.77
C ALA A 240 -20.50 -3.44 -0.69
N ALA A 241 -19.20 -3.56 -0.91
CA ALA A 241 -18.62 -3.49 -2.25
C ALA A 241 -18.86 -4.74 -3.12
N TYR A 242 -18.99 -5.91 -2.49
CA TYR A 242 -19.25 -7.19 -3.17
C TYR A 242 -20.74 -7.55 -3.23
N SER A 243 -21.59 -6.88 -2.46
CA SER A 243 -23.01 -7.22 -2.34
C SER A 243 -23.79 -6.87 -3.61
N PRO A 244 -24.57 -7.81 -4.17
CA PRO A 244 -25.55 -7.50 -5.19
C PRO A 244 -26.62 -6.55 -4.66
N LYS A 245 -27.28 -5.80 -5.54
CA LYS A 245 -28.35 -4.88 -5.17
C LYS A 245 -29.43 -5.60 -4.37
N GLY A 246 -29.81 -5.04 -3.22
CA GLY A 246 -30.85 -5.58 -2.33
C GLY A 246 -30.36 -6.63 -1.32
N ILE A 247 -29.09 -7.03 -1.37
CA ILE A 247 -28.48 -7.93 -0.38
C ILE A 247 -27.72 -7.09 0.66
N ASN A 248 -27.96 -7.38 1.93
CA ASN A 248 -27.29 -6.73 3.06
C ASN A 248 -26.75 -7.79 4.01
N ILE A 249 -25.65 -8.42 3.60
CA ILE A 249 -24.87 -9.34 4.43
C ILE A 249 -23.60 -8.60 4.82
N LYS A 250 -23.27 -8.58 6.11
CA LYS A 250 -22.16 -7.78 6.65
C LYS A 250 -20.93 -8.59 7.03
N ALA A 251 -21.05 -9.91 7.14
CA ALA A 251 -19.94 -10.80 7.41
C ALA A 251 -19.44 -11.46 6.12
N ILE A 252 -18.14 -11.42 5.88
CA ILE A 252 -17.47 -11.95 4.70
C ILE A 252 -17.77 -13.45 4.51
N PRO A 253 -17.66 -14.33 5.53
CA PRO A 253 -17.93 -15.74 5.35
C PRO A 253 -19.37 -16.01 4.89
N GLN A 254 -20.33 -15.27 5.46
CA GLN A 254 -21.74 -15.38 5.10
C GLN A 254 -22.01 -14.87 3.68
N LEU A 255 -21.41 -13.73 3.30
CA LEU A 255 -21.56 -13.16 1.97
C LEU A 255 -20.90 -14.05 0.91
N GLY A 256 -19.69 -14.54 1.16
CA GLY A 256 -18.98 -15.46 0.28
C GLY A 256 -19.78 -16.72 0.02
N TRP A 257 -20.35 -17.34 1.08
CA TRP A 257 -21.23 -18.49 0.94
C TRP A 257 -22.51 -18.18 0.15
N HIS A 258 -23.15 -17.04 0.44
CA HIS A 258 -24.34 -16.60 -0.29
C HIS A 258 -24.05 -16.43 -1.79
N LEU A 259 -22.96 -15.74 -2.13
CA LEU A 259 -22.55 -15.52 -3.52
C LEU A 259 -22.21 -16.82 -4.23
N PHE A 260 -21.50 -17.73 -3.56
CA PHE A 260 -21.19 -19.04 -4.10
C PHE A 260 -22.46 -19.85 -4.40
N CYS A 261 -23.37 -19.99 -3.42
CA CYS A 261 -24.56 -20.83 -3.57
C CYS A 261 -25.66 -20.22 -4.44
N LYS A 262 -25.94 -18.91 -4.29
CA LYS A 262 -27.10 -18.25 -4.92
C LYS A 262 -26.73 -17.56 -6.24
N HIS A 263 -25.51 -17.07 -6.35
CA HIS A 263 -25.04 -16.36 -7.54
C HIS A 263 -24.05 -17.18 -8.39
N ARG A 264 -23.67 -18.38 -7.94
CA ARG A 264 -22.66 -19.23 -8.61
C ARG A 264 -21.38 -18.44 -8.92
N ALA A 265 -21.01 -17.55 -8.00
CA ALA A 265 -19.86 -16.69 -8.19
C ALA A 265 -18.58 -17.51 -8.28
N GLU A 266 -17.76 -17.20 -9.29
CA GLU A 266 -16.39 -17.72 -9.40
C GLU A 266 -15.52 -17.12 -8.29
N SER A 267 -14.39 -17.78 -7.99
CA SER A 267 -13.52 -17.42 -6.88
C SER A 267 -13.02 -15.96 -6.94
N ASP A 268 -12.81 -15.43 -8.13
CA ASP A 268 -12.34 -14.05 -8.34
C ASP A 268 -13.43 -12.97 -8.15
N LYS A 269 -14.70 -13.39 -8.04
CA LYS A 269 -15.86 -12.53 -7.75
C LYS A 269 -16.34 -12.64 -6.29
N LEU A 270 -15.71 -13.50 -5.49
CA LEU A 270 -15.96 -13.58 -4.06
C LEU A 270 -15.20 -12.47 -3.32
N PRO A 271 -15.71 -12.00 -2.17
CA PRO A 271 -14.92 -11.19 -1.25
C PRO A 271 -13.68 -12.00 -0.79
N PRO A 272 -12.60 -11.32 -0.35
CA PRO A 272 -11.47 -12.02 0.26
C PRO A 272 -11.92 -12.78 1.51
N THR A 273 -11.15 -13.76 1.98
CA THR A 273 -11.39 -14.36 3.30
C THR A 273 -11.18 -13.33 4.41
N LEU A 274 -11.78 -13.55 5.58
CA LEU A 274 -11.58 -12.64 6.73
C LEU A 274 -10.10 -12.54 7.12
N GLY A 275 -9.35 -13.66 7.08
CA GLY A 275 -7.91 -13.66 7.34
C GLY A 275 -7.13 -12.83 6.30
N ALA A 276 -7.50 -12.91 5.02
CA ALA A 276 -6.88 -12.07 3.99
C ALA A 276 -7.21 -10.58 4.17
N LEU A 277 -8.46 -10.25 4.57
CA LEU A 277 -8.85 -8.88 4.87
C LEU A 277 -8.09 -8.32 6.08
N LYS A 278 -7.94 -9.10 7.17
CA LYS A 278 -7.17 -8.67 8.36
C LYS A 278 -5.75 -8.26 7.97
N GLN A 279 -5.05 -9.13 7.25
CA GLN A 279 -3.69 -8.85 6.78
C GLN A 279 -3.64 -7.65 5.83
N HIS A 280 -4.66 -7.47 4.98
CA HIS A 280 -4.79 -6.29 4.15
C HIS A 280 -4.93 -5.00 4.96
N ILE A 281 -5.79 -4.98 5.97
CA ILE A 281 -6.01 -3.81 6.84
C ILE A 281 -4.72 -3.43 7.57
N LEU A 282 -3.95 -4.41 8.08
CA LEU A 282 -2.65 -4.15 8.71
C LEU A 282 -1.68 -3.45 7.76
N ARG A 283 -1.57 -3.90 6.51
CA ARG A 283 -0.70 -3.23 5.52
C ARG A 283 -1.19 -1.85 5.13
N VAL A 284 -2.51 -1.67 5.02
CA VAL A 284 -3.12 -0.35 4.79
C VAL A 284 -2.76 0.59 5.92
N HIS A 285 -2.86 0.13 7.16
CA HIS A 285 -2.52 0.89 8.36
C HIS A 285 -1.09 1.46 8.29
N VAL A 286 -0.11 0.63 7.91
CA VAL A 286 1.28 1.07 7.72
C VAL A 286 1.39 2.25 6.74
N GLN A 287 0.75 2.16 5.57
CA GLN A 287 0.81 3.25 4.59
C GLN A 287 0.08 4.50 5.08
N THR A 288 -1.09 4.34 5.70
CA THR A 288 -1.90 5.47 6.14
C THR A 288 -1.26 6.21 7.30
N ARG A 289 -0.47 5.53 8.15
CA ARG A 289 0.33 6.17 9.19
C ARG A 289 1.44 7.07 8.64
N VAL A 290 2.01 6.76 7.47
CA VAL A 290 2.96 7.67 6.79
C VAL A 290 2.23 8.91 6.27
N TRP A 291 1.09 8.69 5.61
CA TRP A 291 0.28 9.76 5.03
C TRP A 291 -0.40 10.67 6.07
N ALA A 292 -0.75 10.16 7.24
CA ALA A 292 -1.29 10.93 8.36
C ALA A 292 -0.31 12.02 8.84
N GLN A 293 0.98 11.79 8.64
CA GLN A 293 2.07 12.66 9.09
C GLN A 293 2.58 13.56 7.97
N ALA A 294 1.84 13.72 6.87
CA ALA A 294 2.29 14.45 5.69
C ALA A 294 2.55 15.95 5.95
N ALA A 295 1.92 16.54 6.97
CA ALA A 295 2.14 17.93 7.37
C ALA A 295 3.21 18.10 8.48
N ILE A 296 3.80 17.01 8.98
CA ILE A 296 4.72 17.03 10.14
C ILE A 296 6.17 16.99 9.64
N THR A 297 6.98 17.99 10.01
CA THR A 297 8.38 18.12 9.58
C THR A 297 9.24 16.92 9.96
N LEU A 298 9.10 16.46 11.21
CA LEU A 298 9.79 15.29 11.75
C LEU A 298 8.74 14.24 12.07
N GLN A 299 8.49 13.35 11.10
CA GLN A 299 7.58 12.22 11.22
C GLN A 299 8.09 11.24 12.29
N ASP A 300 7.16 10.71 13.06
CA ASP A 300 7.40 9.59 13.97
C ASP A 300 7.87 8.35 13.20
N PRO A 301 8.61 7.43 13.89
CA PRO A 301 9.00 6.16 13.29
C PRO A 301 7.82 5.43 12.65
N GLN A 302 8.06 4.86 11.47
CA GLN A 302 7.06 4.03 10.80
C GLN A 302 6.74 2.80 11.64
N LEU A 303 5.49 2.33 11.54
CA LEU A 303 5.08 1.07 12.15
C LEU A 303 5.96 -0.08 11.66
N ASP A 304 6.28 -1.02 12.55
CA ASP A 304 7.03 -2.22 12.18
C ASP A 304 6.23 -3.06 11.17
N PRO A 305 6.72 -3.23 9.93
CA PRO A 305 6.05 -4.06 8.93
C PRO A 305 5.82 -5.50 9.38
N LEU A 306 6.74 -6.05 10.18
CA LEU A 306 6.68 -7.44 10.63
C LEU A 306 5.54 -7.69 11.60
N GLN A 307 5.10 -6.66 12.31
CA GLN A 307 3.91 -6.70 13.16
C GLN A 307 2.63 -6.30 12.41
N ASN A 308 2.75 -5.91 11.12
CA ASN A 308 1.66 -5.32 10.34
C ASN A 308 1.53 -5.94 8.94
N GLY A 309 1.48 -7.26 8.90
CA GLY A 309 1.11 -8.02 7.70
C GLY A 309 2.20 -8.16 6.65
N TYR A 310 3.45 -8.12 7.08
CA TYR A 310 4.62 -8.52 6.29
C TYR A 310 5.47 -9.56 7.03
N PHE A 311 6.24 -10.35 6.28
CA PHE A 311 7.26 -11.25 6.79
C PHE A 311 8.54 -11.11 5.95
N LYS A 312 9.68 -11.61 6.45
CA LYS A 312 10.91 -11.73 5.65
C LYS A 312 11.01 -13.14 5.07
N ASP A 313 11.24 -13.24 3.77
CA ASP A 313 11.57 -14.51 3.12
C ASP A 313 13.02 -14.95 3.41
N SER A 314 13.44 -16.08 2.83
CA SER A 314 14.79 -16.64 2.99
C SER A 314 15.91 -15.70 2.55
N ASP A 315 15.63 -14.77 1.64
CA ASP A 315 16.59 -13.78 1.14
C ASP A 315 16.59 -12.51 2.00
N GLY A 316 15.85 -12.50 3.11
CA GLY A 316 15.67 -11.34 3.99
C GLY A 316 14.75 -10.27 3.42
N MET A 317 14.03 -10.56 2.33
CA MET A 317 13.18 -9.60 1.62
C MET A 317 11.78 -9.54 2.25
N LEU A 318 11.28 -8.33 2.46
CA LEU A 318 9.92 -8.14 2.97
C LEU A 318 8.87 -8.55 1.92
N LYS A 319 7.97 -9.44 2.32
CA LYS A 319 6.83 -9.95 1.55
C LYS A 319 5.53 -9.75 2.33
N PRO A 320 4.41 -9.44 1.67
CA PRO A 320 3.13 -9.32 2.34
C PRO A 320 2.63 -10.70 2.78
N VAL A 321 2.11 -10.80 4.00
CA VAL A 321 1.32 -11.96 4.45
C VAL A 321 -0.02 -11.90 3.71
N THR A 322 -0.32 -12.90 2.88
CA THR A 322 -1.53 -12.87 2.04
C THR A 322 -2.77 -13.28 2.81
N THR A 323 -2.67 -14.30 3.64
CA THR A 323 -3.74 -14.81 4.50
C THR A 323 -3.16 -15.77 5.54
N GLU A 324 -3.84 -15.93 6.67
CA GLU A 324 -3.51 -16.92 7.72
C GLU A 324 -4.55 -18.06 7.76
N VAL A 325 -5.49 -18.07 6.82
CA VAL A 325 -6.55 -19.07 6.75
C VAL A 325 -6.58 -19.72 5.38
N LEU A 326 -7.12 -20.94 5.31
CA LEU A 326 -7.29 -21.65 4.05
C LEU A 326 -8.16 -20.84 3.07
N PRO A 327 -7.86 -20.89 1.75
CA PRO A 327 -8.58 -20.13 0.73
C PRO A 327 -10.04 -20.60 0.55
N ALA A 328 -10.35 -21.82 0.99
CA ALA A 328 -11.69 -22.39 1.05
C ALA A 328 -11.77 -23.38 2.24
N PRO A 329 -12.98 -23.76 2.70
CA PRO A 329 -13.13 -24.85 3.66
C PRO A 329 -12.39 -26.12 3.22
N LYS A 330 -11.77 -26.82 4.18
CA LYS A 330 -10.97 -28.04 3.92
C LYS A 330 -11.74 -29.07 3.08
N ALA A 331 -13.01 -29.32 3.41
CA ALA A 331 -13.88 -30.22 2.67
C ALA A 331 -14.09 -29.84 1.19
N ILE A 332 -13.97 -28.55 0.82
CA ILE A 332 -14.03 -28.11 -0.59
C ILE A 332 -12.66 -28.28 -1.25
N LEU A 333 -11.57 -28.03 -0.52
CA LEU A 333 -10.21 -28.23 -1.03
C LEU A 333 -9.91 -29.69 -1.34
N GLU A 334 -10.42 -30.62 -0.52
CA GLU A 334 -10.31 -32.08 -0.74
C GLU A 334 -11.02 -32.55 -2.03
N LEU A 335 -11.97 -31.75 -2.56
CA LEU A 335 -12.66 -32.04 -3.83
C LEU A 335 -11.93 -31.47 -5.05
N VAL A 336 -10.82 -30.75 -4.87
CA VAL A 336 -10.03 -30.21 -5.97
C VAL A 336 -9.30 -31.36 -6.66
N LEU A 337 -9.48 -31.50 -7.97
CA LEU A 337 -8.81 -32.52 -8.77
C LEU A 337 -8.17 -31.91 -10.02
N CYS A 338 -6.99 -32.42 -10.37
CA CYS A 338 -6.42 -32.26 -11.70
C CYS A 338 -6.74 -33.50 -12.55
N LYS A 339 -6.86 -33.28 -13.86
CA LYS A 339 -6.96 -34.35 -14.86
C LYS A 339 -5.63 -34.56 -15.59
N TYR A 340 -4.53 -34.20 -14.94
CA TYR A 340 -3.22 -34.22 -15.56
C TYR A 340 -2.55 -35.57 -15.35
N GLU A 341 -2.40 -36.38 -16.40
CA GLU A 341 -1.99 -37.79 -16.34
C GLU A 341 -0.47 -38.02 -16.13
N SER A 342 0.25 -37.06 -15.55
CA SER A 342 1.70 -37.18 -15.30
C SER A 342 2.03 -36.81 -13.85
N ASP A 343 3.30 -36.64 -13.54
CA ASP A 343 3.86 -36.40 -12.20
C ASP A 343 3.54 -35.04 -11.58
N CYS A 344 2.73 -34.19 -12.22
CA CYS A 344 2.43 -32.82 -11.76
C CYS A 344 3.67 -31.93 -11.49
N SER A 345 4.82 -32.24 -12.08
CA SER A 345 6.05 -31.43 -11.95
C SER A 345 5.97 -30.08 -12.69
N SER A 346 5.12 -29.99 -13.72
CA SER A 346 4.98 -28.79 -14.55
C SER A 346 3.68 -28.02 -14.27
N GLY A 347 3.63 -26.76 -14.73
CA GLY A 347 2.42 -25.91 -14.68
C GLY A 347 1.25 -26.38 -15.55
N ARG A 348 1.33 -27.57 -16.18
CA ARG A 348 0.19 -28.22 -16.85
C ARG A 348 -0.78 -28.88 -15.86
N CYS A 349 -0.33 -29.17 -14.64
CA CYS A 349 -1.24 -29.57 -13.57
C CYS A 349 -2.06 -28.35 -13.11
N SER A 350 -3.39 -28.48 -13.16
CA SER A 350 -4.30 -27.40 -12.76
C SER A 350 -4.27 -27.09 -11.25
N CYS A 351 -3.86 -28.04 -10.40
CA CYS A 351 -3.67 -27.80 -8.98
C CYS A 351 -2.40 -26.96 -8.76
N ARG A 352 -1.26 -27.41 -9.30
CA ARG A 352 0.02 -26.67 -9.24
C ARG A 352 -0.09 -25.27 -9.86
N ALA A 353 -0.77 -25.14 -11.00
CA ALA A 353 -0.97 -23.84 -11.65
C ALA A 353 -1.79 -22.84 -10.80
N LYS A 354 -2.49 -23.32 -9.78
CA LYS A 354 -3.27 -22.52 -8.82
C LYS A 354 -2.65 -22.51 -7.42
N ASP A 355 -1.39 -22.94 -7.28
CA ASP A 355 -0.68 -23.06 -6.00
C ASP A 355 -1.44 -23.93 -4.97
N LEU A 356 -2.11 -24.98 -5.46
CA LEU A 356 -2.77 -25.99 -4.62
C LEU A 356 -2.05 -27.32 -4.72
N ALA A 357 -1.97 -28.04 -3.60
CA ALA A 357 -1.58 -29.44 -3.60
C ALA A 357 -2.62 -30.30 -4.35
N CYS A 358 -2.14 -31.37 -4.96
CA CYS A 358 -2.96 -32.44 -5.50
C CYS A 358 -3.55 -33.24 -4.35
N THR A 359 -4.81 -33.63 -4.50
CA THR A 359 -5.53 -34.50 -3.57
C THR A 359 -5.58 -35.92 -4.12
N ASP A 360 -6.05 -36.86 -3.33
CA ASP A 360 -6.30 -38.25 -3.77
C ASP A 360 -7.37 -38.35 -4.88
N MET A 361 -8.14 -37.28 -5.11
CA MET A 361 -9.12 -37.21 -6.20
C MET A 361 -8.47 -36.85 -7.56
N CYS A 362 -7.20 -36.45 -7.57
CA CYS A 362 -6.46 -36.12 -8.80
C CYS A 362 -6.18 -37.38 -9.64
N GLN A 363 -6.28 -37.24 -10.97
CA GLN A 363 -5.96 -38.32 -11.93
C GLN A 363 -4.48 -38.32 -12.34
N CYS A 364 -3.62 -37.73 -11.51
CA CYS A 364 -2.19 -37.72 -11.78
C CYS A 364 -1.53 -39.06 -11.49
N SER A 365 -0.33 -39.25 -12.03
CA SER A 365 0.42 -40.48 -11.80
C SER A 365 0.65 -40.71 -10.30
N SER A 366 0.82 -41.97 -9.89
CA SER A 366 1.14 -42.34 -8.51
C SER A 366 2.43 -41.70 -7.97
N GLN A 367 3.28 -41.16 -8.85
CA GLN A 367 4.47 -40.38 -8.52
C GLN A 367 4.18 -38.87 -8.61
N CYS A 368 3.07 -38.41 -8.03
CA CYS A 368 2.70 -37.00 -8.03
C CYS A 368 3.71 -36.19 -7.20
N GLN A 369 4.40 -35.24 -7.83
CA GLN A 369 5.34 -34.30 -7.20
C GLN A 369 4.67 -33.01 -6.70
N ASN A 370 3.33 -33.02 -6.60
CA ASN A 370 2.54 -31.88 -6.12
C ASN A 370 1.64 -32.30 -4.96
N ASN A 371 2.04 -33.28 -4.17
CA ASN A 371 1.43 -33.68 -2.90
C ASN A 371 1.85 -32.71 -1.77
N ASP A 372 1.02 -32.60 -0.73
CA ASP A 372 1.30 -31.76 0.44
C ASP A 372 2.13 -32.55 1.47
N ASP A 373 3.45 -32.60 1.32
CA ASP A 373 4.36 -33.24 2.30
C ASP A 373 4.61 -32.37 3.55
N SER A 374 3.76 -31.35 3.83
CA SER A 374 4.03 -30.30 4.82
C SER A 374 3.20 -30.36 6.12
N GLN A 375 2.32 -31.34 6.33
CA GLN A 375 1.48 -31.43 7.55
C GLN A 375 2.08 -32.31 8.67
N ALA A 376 3.40 -32.48 8.72
CA ALA A 376 4.06 -33.02 9.91
C ALA A 376 4.58 -31.85 10.76
N MET A 377 3.72 -31.18 11.52
CA MET A 377 4.05 -30.52 12.81
C MET A 377 2.75 -30.00 13.46
N ILE A 378 2.62 -30.31 14.75
CA ILE A 378 1.59 -29.89 15.73
C ILE A 378 0.31 -30.76 15.73
N TYR A 379 0.46 -31.97 16.27
CA TYR A 379 -0.49 -32.48 17.28
C TYR A 379 0.37 -32.91 18.47
N GLU A 380 0.38 -32.12 19.55
CA GLU A 380 0.74 -32.64 20.86
C GLU A 380 -0.35 -33.67 21.21
N SER A 381 0.05 -34.92 21.40
CA SER A 381 -0.82 -35.92 22.02
C SER A 381 -0.76 -35.71 23.52
N ASP A 382 -1.83 -35.13 24.07
CA ASP A 382 -2.19 -35.36 25.46
C ASP A 382 -2.76 -36.79 25.51
N ASP A 383 -1.90 -37.76 25.82
CA ASP A 383 -2.34 -39.07 26.28
C ASP A 383 -2.44 -39.01 27.80
N ASP A 384 -3.64 -38.64 28.27
CA ASP A 384 -4.13 -38.99 29.61
C ASP A 384 -4.43 -40.50 29.60
N ASP A 385 -3.50 -41.31 30.13
CA ASP A 385 -3.76 -42.71 30.47
C ASP A 385 -4.33 -42.78 31.91
N ASP A 386 -5.64 -42.61 32.03
CA ASP A 386 -6.45 -43.20 33.10
C ASP A 386 -7.09 -44.47 32.52
N ASP A 387 -6.67 -45.65 32.99
CA ASP A 387 -7.56 -46.80 33.06
C ASP A 387 -7.14 -47.68 34.25
N ASP A 388 -8.06 -47.67 35.22
CA ASP A 388 -8.14 -48.50 36.41
C ASP A 388 -8.45 -49.98 36.06
N ASP A 389 -8.17 -50.83 37.05
CA ASP A 389 -8.85 -52.07 37.42
C ASP A 389 -8.48 -53.40 36.71
N ASP A 390 -7.69 -54.18 37.48
CA ASP A 390 -8.15 -55.36 38.23
C ASP A 390 -7.50 -56.72 37.94
N ASP A 391 -6.98 -57.24 39.06
CA ASP A 391 -7.07 -58.59 39.61
C ASP A 391 -6.09 -59.72 39.21
N ASP A 392 -5.42 -60.12 40.30
CA ASP A 392 -5.24 -61.47 40.84
C ASP A 392 -3.97 -62.27 40.53
N ASP A 393 -3.24 -62.40 41.65
CA ASP A 393 -2.75 -63.62 42.29
C ASP A 393 -1.35 -64.19 41.99
N ASP A 394 -0.73 -64.46 43.14
CA ASP A 394 0.21 -65.50 43.52
C ASP A 394 1.74 -65.23 43.52
N ASP A 395 2.22 -65.35 44.76
CA ASP A 395 3.38 -66.12 45.23
C ASP A 395 4.57 -65.38 45.90
N VAL A 396 4.57 -65.58 47.23
CA VAL A 396 5.64 -65.61 48.26
C VAL A 396 5.96 -64.36 49.07
#